data_AF-A0A955MA60-F1
#
_entry.id   AF-A0A955MA60-F1
#
_cell.length_a   1.000
_cell.length_b   1.000
_cell.length_c   1.000
_cell.angle_alpha   90.00
_cell.angle_beta   90.00
_cell.angle_gamma   90.00
#
_symmetry.space_group_name_H-M   'P 1'
#
loop_
_entity.id
_entity.type
_entity.pdbx_description
1 polymer ?
#
loop_
_entity_poly.entity_id
_entity_poly.type
_entity_poly.pdbx_seq_one_letter_code
_entity_poly.pdbx_strand_id
1 'polypeptide(L)'
;MLKLFRNKELKKKFIWAVAILIILSFGFFGTAYLITGQGNPDVAGKIFRQTVSRSDFLDAYRNVEIQSLMQYGDKFHELKPYLNLESRTWDRLILLHEADKRNIRVYDDMVIKSIQENQNFHRNGHFDSIMYEQVLKYLRVNPRDFEEGIRENLKMQLLYDQATRDVNISADEIAAEYQRRNQKVQVSYVLVEPGKYKNEDMYDEAGARAHYEANPPAFMIPAAINVEYVLLPFPEKEPEELDMKLSLDNEPADDIDDPLAGEGDDDFAAQQAVRD
;
A
#
# COMPACT_ATOMS: atom_id res chain seq x y z
N MET A 1 -44.13 32.00 57.06
CA MET A 1 -42.65 32.00 57.05
C MET A 1 -42.06 32.60 55.75
N LEU A 2 -42.48 33.79 55.31
CA LEU A 2 -42.00 34.40 54.05
C LEU A 2 -41.63 35.90 54.17
N LYS A 3 -41.47 36.42 55.39
CA LYS A 3 -41.06 37.82 55.63
C LYS A 3 -39.53 38.03 55.70
N LEU A 4 -38.73 36.97 55.62
CA LEU A 4 -37.26 37.06 55.61
C LEU A 4 -36.66 37.43 54.24
N PHE A 5 -37.46 37.38 53.16
CA PHE A 5 -37.01 37.70 51.80
C PHE A 5 -37.23 39.18 51.39
N ARG A 6 -37.21 40.14 52.32
CA ARG A 6 -37.32 41.58 51.98
C ARG A 6 -36.07 42.41 52.29
N ASN A 7 -35.00 41.80 52.80
CA ASN A 7 -33.71 42.47 52.91
C ASN A 7 -32.82 42.10 51.72
N LYS A 8 -32.45 43.10 50.91
CA LYS A 8 -31.53 42.93 49.75
C LYS A 8 -30.20 42.30 50.18
N GLU A 9 -29.72 42.64 51.37
CA GLU A 9 -28.53 42.07 52.00
C GLU A 9 -28.67 40.57 52.31
N LEU A 10 -29.83 40.14 52.83
CA LEU A 10 -30.06 38.73 53.17
C LEU A 10 -30.28 37.87 51.93
N LYS A 11 -30.91 38.41 50.86
CA LYS A 11 -31.02 37.73 49.57
C LYS A 11 -29.65 37.51 48.92
N LYS A 12 -28.79 38.53 48.93
CA LYS A 12 -27.45 38.45 48.34
C LYS A 12 -26.61 37.39 49.06
N LYS A 13 -26.65 37.36 50.39
CA LYS A 13 -25.96 36.34 51.20
C LYS A 13 -26.53 34.93 50.98
N PHE A 14 -27.84 34.78 50.84
CA PHE A 14 -28.48 33.49 50.55
C PHE A 14 -28.13 32.97 49.14
N ILE A 15 -28.15 33.84 48.13
CA ILE A 15 -27.75 33.49 46.76
C ILE A 15 -26.27 33.07 46.72
N TRP A 16 -25.39 33.78 47.43
CA TRP A 16 -23.97 33.42 47.52
C TRP A 16 -23.77 32.07 48.23
N ALA A 17 -24.54 31.78 49.29
CA ALA A 17 -24.49 30.50 49.98
C ALA A 17 -24.94 29.33 49.08
N VAL A 18 -26.01 29.52 48.30
CA VAL A 18 -26.48 28.52 47.32
C VAL A 18 -25.48 28.35 46.18
N ALA A 19 -24.86 29.43 45.68
CA ALA A 19 -23.84 29.35 44.63
C ALA A 19 -22.59 28.58 45.09
N ILE A 20 -22.10 28.83 46.31
CA ILE A 20 -21.00 28.06 46.91
C ILE A 20 -21.37 26.58 47.01
N LEU A 21 -22.60 26.27 47.46
CA LEU A 21 -23.07 24.89 47.58
C LEU A 21 -23.11 24.16 46.23
N ILE A 22 -23.56 24.83 45.17
CA ILE A 22 -23.59 24.27 43.82
C ILE A 22 -22.18 24.05 43.28
N ILE A 23 -21.25 25.00 43.50
CA ILE A 23 -19.85 24.86 43.08
C ILE A 23 -19.16 23.70 43.81
N LEU A 24 -19.41 23.54 45.11
CA LEU A 24 -18.91 22.40 45.90
C LEU A 24 -19.51 21.07 45.42
N SER A 25 -20.81 21.04 45.13
CA SER A 25 -21.49 19.83 44.64
C SER A 25 -20.97 19.41 43.26
N PHE A 26 -20.88 20.34 42.30
CA PHE A 26 -20.35 20.03 40.96
C PHE A 26 -18.84 19.77 40.96
N GLY A 27 -18.06 20.46 41.80
CA GLY A 27 -16.63 20.21 41.92
C GLY A 27 -16.30 18.82 42.50
N PHE A 28 -17.11 18.33 43.44
CA PHE A 28 -16.89 17.04 44.10
C PHE A 28 -17.52 15.86 43.35
N PHE A 29 -18.75 15.99 42.83
CA PHE A 29 -19.42 14.91 42.11
C PHE A 29 -19.07 14.86 40.62
N GLY A 30 -18.76 16.00 39.98
CA GLY A 30 -18.36 16.06 38.58
C GLY A 30 -16.98 15.46 38.32
N THR A 31 -16.06 15.57 39.29
CA THR A 31 -14.74 14.92 39.22
C THR A 31 -14.82 13.43 39.53
N ALA A 32 -15.70 13.01 40.45
CA ALA A 32 -15.92 11.59 40.73
C ALA A 32 -16.40 10.82 39.48
N TYR A 33 -17.31 11.35 38.67
CA TYR A 33 -17.76 10.68 37.45
C TYR A 33 -16.66 10.56 36.38
N LEU A 34 -15.73 11.53 36.32
CA LEU A 34 -14.56 11.45 35.44
C LEU A 34 -13.54 10.40 35.90
N ILE A 35 -13.48 10.12 37.21
CA ILE A 35 -12.53 9.16 37.80
C ILE A 35 -13.10 7.72 37.75
N THR A 36 -14.41 7.52 37.93
CA THR A 36 -15.02 6.18 37.92
C THR A 36 -15.38 5.66 36.52
N GLY A 37 -15.26 6.49 35.47
CA GLY A 37 -15.46 6.09 34.07
C GLY A 37 -14.26 5.40 33.43
N GLN A 38 -13.13 5.29 34.15
CA GLN A 38 -11.95 4.60 33.67
C GLN A 38 -12.19 3.08 33.79
N GLY A 39 -12.34 2.41 32.64
CA GLY A 39 -12.43 0.95 32.57
C GLY A 39 -11.33 0.27 33.40
N ASN A 40 -11.57 -0.99 33.78
CA ASN A 40 -10.66 -1.77 34.62
C ASN A 40 -9.19 -1.52 34.19
N PRO A 41 -8.32 -0.99 35.07
CA PRO A 41 -6.98 -0.52 34.70
C PRO A 41 -6.07 -1.60 34.10
N ASP A 42 -6.53 -2.84 34.16
CA ASP A 42 -5.88 -4.04 33.66
C ASP A 42 -6.28 -4.43 32.22
N VAL A 43 -7.19 -3.67 31.57
CA VAL A 43 -7.65 -3.95 30.20
C VAL A 43 -7.10 -2.90 29.24
N ALA A 44 -6.27 -3.32 28.29
CA ALA A 44 -5.76 -2.44 27.23
C ALA A 44 -6.79 -2.22 26.11
N GLY A 45 -7.63 -3.21 25.84
CA GLY A 45 -8.64 -3.12 24.79
C GLY A 45 -9.37 -4.43 24.55
N LYS A 46 -9.99 -4.54 23.37
CA LYS A 46 -10.70 -5.75 22.95
C LYS A 46 -10.38 -6.06 21.49
N ILE A 47 -10.14 -7.34 21.21
CA ILE A 47 -10.02 -7.89 19.87
C ILE A 47 -11.21 -8.83 19.66
N PHE A 48 -12.05 -8.51 18.68
CA PHE A 48 -13.35 -9.15 18.48
C PHE A 48 -14.22 -9.14 19.76
N ARG A 49 -14.30 -10.26 20.48
CA ARG A 49 -15.06 -10.42 21.73
C ARG A 49 -14.18 -10.79 22.92
N GLN A 50 -12.85 -10.84 22.74
CA GLN A 50 -11.89 -11.15 23.79
C GLN A 50 -11.25 -9.86 24.31
N THR A 51 -11.14 -9.77 25.63
CA THR A 51 -10.42 -8.67 26.30
C THR A 51 -8.93 -8.93 26.21
N VAL A 52 -8.19 -7.90 25.80
CA VAL A 52 -6.72 -7.91 25.84
C VAL A 52 -6.30 -7.22 27.12
N SER A 53 -5.56 -7.94 27.96
CA SER A 53 -5.04 -7.37 29.20
C SER A 53 -3.93 -6.36 28.91
N ARG A 54 -3.63 -5.51 29.89
CA ARG A 54 -2.53 -4.55 29.77
C ARG A 54 -1.17 -5.24 29.66
N SER A 55 -0.99 -6.39 30.33
CA SER A 55 0.24 -7.18 30.19
C SER A 55 0.40 -7.73 28.78
N ASP A 56 -0.65 -8.34 28.21
CA ASP A 56 -0.57 -8.95 26.88
C ASP A 56 -0.22 -7.90 25.81
N PHE A 57 -0.83 -6.71 25.92
CA PHE A 57 -0.51 -5.60 25.02
C PHE A 57 0.94 -5.15 25.16
N LEU A 58 1.45 -5.02 26.39
CA LEU A 58 2.83 -4.58 26.63
C LEU A 58 3.86 -5.60 26.17
N ASP A 59 3.57 -6.89 26.31
CA ASP A 59 4.44 -7.97 25.82
C ASP A 59 4.46 -7.99 24.29
N ALA A 60 3.29 -7.86 23.64
CA ALA A 60 3.22 -7.72 22.19
C ALA A 60 3.92 -6.44 21.69
N TYR A 61 3.76 -5.32 22.40
CA TYR A 61 4.43 -4.06 22.08
C TYR A 61 5.96 -4.21 22.16
N ARG A 62 6.46 -4.90 23.19
CA ARG A 62 7.89 -5.19 23.33
C ARG A 62 8.40 -6.01 22.15
N ASN A 63 7.65 -7.01 21.69
CA ASN A 63 8.04 -7.81 20.52
C ASN A 63 8.09 -6.97 19.24
N VAL A 64 7.13 -6.07 19.03
CA VAL A 64 7.14 -5.12 17.90
C VAL A 64 8.32 -4.14 18.00
N GLU A 65 8.65 -3.67 19.20
CA GLU A 65 9.80 -2.81 19.46
C GLU A 65 11.13 -3.53 19.18
N ILE A 66 11.30 -4.77 19.67
CA ILE A 66 12.48 -5.61 19.40
C ILE A 66 12.64 -5.85 17.89
N GLN A 67 11.56 -6.20 17.19
CA GLN A 67 11.61 -6.39 15.74
C GLN A 67 12.05 -5.11 15.01
N SER A 68 11.53 -3.96 15.44
CA SER A 68 11.91 -2.66 14.88
C SER A 68 13.36 -2.30 15.19
N LEU A 69 13.85 -2.61 16.40
CA LEU A 69 15.26 -2.45 16.78
C LEU A 69 16.19 -3.33 15.92
N MET A 70 15.81 -4.58 15.66
CA MET A 70 16.57 -5.49 14.80
C MET A 70 16.65 -5.00 13.36
N GLN A 71 15.60 -4.34 12.87
CA GLN A 71 15.53 -3.83 11.49
C GLN A 71 16.28 -2.50 11.31
N TYR A 72 16.14 -1.57 12.25
CA TYR A 72 16.64 -0.20 12.11
C TYR A 72 17.91 0.09 12.91
N GLY A 73 18.29 -0.79 13.85
CA GLY A 73 19.47 -0.61 14.71
C GLY A 73 19.45 0.75 15.41
N ASP A 74 20.55 1.49 15.30
CA ASP A 74 20.72 2.79 15.94
C ASP A 74 19.69 3.84 15.48
N LYS A 75 19.22 3.74 14.23
CA LYS A 75 18.21 4.67 13.67
C LYS A 75 16.81 4.48 14.24
N PHE A 76 16.58 3.41 15.02
CA PHE A 76 15.27 3.11 15.60
C PHE A 76 14.71 4.31 16.39
N HIS A 77 15.54 4.96 17.22
CA HIS A 77 15.07 6.07 18.07
C HIS A 77 14.61 7.28 17.25
N GLU A 78 15.25 7.56 16.12
CA GLU A 78 14.88 8.63 15.20
C GLU A 78 13.60 8.28 14.43
N LEU A 79 13.45 7.02 14.03
CA LEU A 79 12.32 6.55 13.23
C LEU A 79 11.09 6.20 14.06
N LYS A 80 11.24 5.86 15.35
CA LYS A 80 10.17 5.38 16.24
C LYS A 80 8.86 6.17 16.15
N PRO A 81 8.85 7.52 16.11
CA PRO A 81 7.61 8.30 15.98
C PRO A 81 6.83 8.03 14.69
N TYR A 82 7.50 7.56 13.63
CA TYR A 82 6.91 7.32 12.30
C TYR A 82 6.51 5.85 12.08
N LEU A 83 6.90 4.93 12.96
CA LEU A 83 6.68 3.49 12.76
C LEU A 83 5.29 2.99 13.18
N ASN A 84 4.50 3.82 13.87
CA ASN A 84 3.17 3.48 14.39
C ASN A 84 3.16 2.14 15.16
N LEU A 85 4.10 1.98 16.12
CA LEU A 85 4.29 0.73 16.86
C LEU A 85 3.02 0.24 17.56
N GLU A 86 2.15 1.16 18.01
CA GLU A 86 0.86 0.82 18.60
C GLU A 86 -0.07 0.09 17.61
N SER A 87 -0.20 0.60 16.37
CA SER A 87 -1.01 -0.07 15.33
C SER A 87 -0.46 -1.46 15.03
N ARG A 88 0.86 -1.56 14.83
CA ARG A 88 1.54 -2.85 14.58
C ARG A 88 1.35 -3.84 15.73
N THR A 89 1.25 -3.35 16.96
CA THR A 89 0.98 -4.18 18.14
C THR A 89 -0.43 -4.77 18.08
N TRP A 90 -1.43 -3.97 17.72
CA TRP A 90 -2.79 -4.47 17.52
C TRP A 90 -2.87 -5.46 16.36
N ASP A 91 -2.23 -5.18 15.23
CA ASP A 91 -2.17 -6.09 14.09
C ASP A 91 -1.55 -7.43 14.48
N ARG A 92 -0.43 -7.39 15.21
CA ARG A 92 0.23 -8.59 15.76
C ARG A 92 -0.73 -9.41 16.62
N LEU A 93 -1.40 -8.78 17.57
CA LEU A 93 -2.32 -9.47 18.48
C LEU A 93 -3.50 -10.10 17.72
N ILE A 94 -4.03 -9.43 16.69
CA ILE A 94 -5.08 -9.97 15.83
C ILE A 94 -4.59 -11.23 15.08
N LEU A 95 -3.40 -11.17 14.51
CA LEU A 95 -2.80 -12.30 13.77
C LEU A 95 -2.50 -13.49 14.69
N LEU A 96 -1.92 -13.24 15.87
CA LEU A 96 -1.66 -14.30 16.86
C LEU A 96 -2.96 -14.95 17.34
N HIS A 97 -4.00 -14.15 17.58
CA HIS A 97 -5.31 -14.66 17.97
C HIS A 97 -5.90 -15.60 16.89
N GLU A 98 -5.85 -15.23 15.62
CA GLU A 98 -6.35 -16.08 14.54
C GLU A 98 -5.49 -17.33 14.34
N ALA A 99 -4.16 -17.23 14.52
CA ALA A 99 -3.27 -18.37 14.45
C ALA A 99 -3.54 -19.40 15.57
N ASP A 100 -3.78 -18.93 16.79
CA ASP A 100 -4.13 -19.78 17.94
C ASP A 100 -5.48 -20.48 17.71
N LYS A 101 -6.46 -19.75 17.17
CA LYS A 101 -7.77 -20.32 16.80
C LYS A 101 -7.66 -21.40 15.73
N ARG A 102 -6.68 -21.31 14.82
CA ARG A 102 -6.37 -22.34 13.82
C ARG A 102 -5.45 -23.46 14.34
N ASN A 103 -5.10 -23.44 15.62
CA ASN A 103 -4.20 -24.39 16.27
C ASN A 103 -2.81 -24.47 15.60
N ILE A 104 -2.31 -23.36 15.07
CA ILE A 104 -0.99 -23.29 14.46
C ILE A 104 0.06 -23.39 15.58
N ARG A 105 0.98 -24.33 15.44
CA ARG A 105 2.05 -24.60 16.41
C ARG A 105 3.41 -24.43 15.77
N VAL A 106 4.32 -23.82 16.51
CA VAL A 106 5.73 -23.64 16.15
C VAL A 106 6.56 -24.44 17.14
N TYR A 107 7.36 -25.35 16.62
CA TYR A 107 8.26 -26.20 17.39
C TYR A 107 9.61 -25.50 17.62
N ASP A 108 10.36 -25.95 18.62
CA ASP A 108 11.62 -25.31 19.04
C ASP A 108 12.70 -25.39 17.96
N ASP A 109 12.72 -26.47 17.17
CA ASP A 109 13.62 -26.66 16.04
C ASP A 109 13.41 -25.59 14.95
N MET A 110 12.17 -25.16 14.70
CA MET A 110 11.87 -24.08 13.77
C MET A 110 12.42 -22.74 14.26
N VAL A 111 12.33 -22.48 15.57
CA VAL A 111 12.89 -21.26 16.19
C VAL A 111 14.41 -21.27 16.07
N ILE A 112 15.05 -22.38 16.46
CA ILE A 112 16.50 -22.55 16.36
C ILE A 112 16.98 -22.35 14.92
N LYS A 113 16.30 -22.99 13.96
CA LYS A 113 16.63 -22.87 12.53
C LYS A 113 16.50 -21.42 12.06
N SER A 114 15.42 -20.73 12.40
CA SER A 114 15.21 -19.32 12.04
C SER A 114 16.30 -18.40 12.60
N ILE A 115 16.75 -18.65 13.84
CA ILE A 115 17.86 -17.89 14.44
C ILE A 115 19.18 -18.22 13.73
N GLN A 116 19.43 -19.49 13.42
CA GLN A 116 20.64 -19.94 12.71
C GLN A 116 20.72 -19.49 11.26
N GLU A 117 19.60 -19.14 10.62
CA GLU A 117 19.57 -18.61 9.25
C GLU A 117 19.75 -17.08 9.20
N ASN A 118 19.63 -16.41 10.36
CA ASN A 118 19.74 -14.96 10.45
C ASN A 118 21.21 -14.53 10.36
N GLN A 119 21.54 -13.87 9.24
CA GLN A 119 22.89 -13.40 8.92
C GLN A 119 23.47 -12.43 9.95
N ASN A 120 22.62 -11.73 10.72
CA ASN A 120 23.08 -10.83 11.78
C ASN A 120 23.81 -11.56 12.92
N PHE A 121 23.60 -12.87 13.05
CA PHE A 121 24.23 -13.72 14.05
C PHE A 121 25.36 -14.58 13.46
N HIS A 122 25.80 -14.28 12.23
CA HIS A 122 26.85 -15.02 11.57
C HIS A 122 28.24 -14.40 11.79
N ARG A 123 29.24 -15.26 11.93
CA ARG A 123 30.66 -14.92 11.84
C ARG A 123 31.32 -15.86 10.85
N ASN A 124 32.05 -15.32 9.87
CA ASN A 124 32.62 -16.10 8.75
C ASN A 124 31.57 -16.93 7.99
N GLY A 125 30.36 -16.39 7.81
CA GLY A 125 29.28 -17.02 7.03
C GLY A 125 28.51 -18.14 7.75
N HIS A 126 28.81 -18.41 9.01
CA HIS A 126 28.10 -19.42 9.82
C HIS A 126 27.58 -18.81 11.12
N PHE A 127 26.47 -19.34 11.63
CA PHE A 127 25.93 -18.96 12.93
C PHE A 127 26.98 -19.07 14.04
N ASP A 128 27.06 -18.02 14.86
CA ASP A 128 27.99 -17.92 15.97
C ASP A 128 27.25 -17.49 17.24
N SER A 129 27.25 -18.35 18.26
CA SER A 129 26.54 -18.09 19.51
C SER A 129 27.09 -16.88 20.27
N ILE A 130 28.38 -16.58 20.14
CA ILE A 130 28.99 -15.41 20.79
C ILE A 130 28.51 -14.14 20.08
N MET A 131 28.42 -14.17 18.74
CA MET A 131 27.85 -13.07 17.97
C MET A 131 26.39 -12.82 18.34
N TYR A 132 25.58 -13.88 18.44
CA TYR A 132 24.18 -13.80 18.90
C TYR A 132 24.06 -13.08 20.25
N GLU A 133 24.81 -13.52 21.26
CA GLU A 133 24.77 -12.91 22.59
C GLU A 133 25.26 -11.45 22.57
N GLN A 134 26.29 -11.14 21.79
CA GLN A 134 26.82 -9.79 21.65
C GLN A 134 25.81 -8.83 21.02
N VAL A 135 25.13 -9.26 19.96
CA VAL A 135 24.10 -8.47 19.27
C VAL A 135 22.93 -8.19 20.21
N LEU A 136 22.40 -9.22 20.87
CA LEU A 136 21.28 -9.04 21.80
C LEU A 136 21.67 -8.16 22.99
N LYS A 137 22.88 -8.32 23.52
CA LYS A 137 23.40 -7.47 24.60
C LYS A 137 23.56 -6.02 24.16
N TYR A 138 24.05 -5.77 22.94
CA TYR A 138 24.16 -4.43 22.37
C TYR A 138 22.79 -3.77 22.28
N LEU A 139 21.78 -4.50 21.80
CA LEU A 139 20.39 -4.04 21.70
C LEU A 139 19.63 -4.04 23.02
N ARG A 140 20.24 -4.52 24.12
CA ARG A 140 19.63 -4.67 25.46
C ARG A 140 18.38 -5.55 25.46
N VAL A 141 18.36 -6.58 24.62
CA VAL A 141 17.26 -7.54 24.48
C VAL A 141 17.58 -8.81 25.26
N ASN A 142 16.60 -9.34 25.99
CA ASN A 142 16.74 -10.64 26.66
C ASN A 142 16.63 -11.77 25.62
N PRO A 143 17.52 -12.78 25.62
CA PRO A 143 17.43 -13.92 24.70
C PRO A 143 16.08 -14.62 24.69
N ARG A 144 15.45 -14.80 25.85
CA ARG A 144 14.15 -15.47 25.95
C ARG A 144 13.03 -14.65 25.29
N ASP A 145 13.01 -13.34 25.52
CA ASP A 145 12.03 -12.44 24.91
C ASP A 145 12.20 -12.43 23.38
N PHE A 146 13.45 -12.44 22.91
CA PHE A 146 13.76 -12.52 21.49
C PHE A 146 13.28 -13.84 20.87
N GLU A 147 13.61 -14.98 21.49
CA GLU A 147 13.25 -16.32 21.01
C GLU A 147 11.73 -16.52 20.97
N GLU A 148 10.98 -16.06 21.99
CA GLU A 148 9.51 -16.08 21.96
C GLU A 148 8.94 -15.14 20.89
N GLY A 149 9.57 -13.96 20.68
CA GLY A 149 9.22 -13.07 19.59
C GLY A 149 9.38 -13.72 18.21
N ILE A 150 10.46 -14.49 18.00
CA ILE A 150 10.69 -15.29 16.78
C ILE A 150 9.63 -16.38 16.65
N ARG A 151 9.30 -17.09 17.72
CA ARG A 151 8.25 -18.13 17.71
C ARG A 151 6.90 -17.57 17.27
N GLU A 152 6.51 -16.43 17.81
CA GLU A 152 5.29 -15.73 17.43
C GLU A 152 5.33 -15.25 15.97
N ASN A 153 6.48 -14.76 15.48
CA ASN A 153 6.64 -14.36 14.08
C ASN A 153 6.48 -15.56 13.14
N LEU A 154 7.09 -16.69 13.46
CA LEU A 154 6.94 -17.94 12.72
C LEU A 154 5.48 -18.42 12.73
N LYS A 155 4.76 -18.24 13.85
CA LYS A 155 3.34 -18.60 13.94
C LYS A 155 2.50 -17.75 12.97
N MET A 156 2.76 -16.44 12.89
CA MET A 156 2.09 -15.56 11.93
C MET A 156 2.48 -15.85 10.48
N GLN A 157 3.73 -16.24 10.21
CA GLN A 157 4.18 -16.66 8.89
C GLN A 157 3.43 -17.93 8.44
N LEU A 158 3.34 -18.95 9.31
CA LEU A 158 2.59 -20.17 9.02
C LEU A 158 1.09 -19.89 8.82
N LEU A 159 0.52 -18.91 9.53
CA LEU A 159 -0.85 -18.45 9.28
C LEU A 159 -1.01 -17.89 7.87
N TYR A 160 -0.07 -17.05 7.45
CA TYR A 160 -0.04 -16.50 6.10
C TYR A 160 0.10 -17.61 5.05
N ASP A 161 1.07 -18.51 5.21
CA ASP A 161 1.31 -19.63 4.31
C ASP A 161 0.08 -20.56 4.21
N GLN A 162 -0.61 -20.82 5.33
CA GLN A 162 -1.84 -21.60 5.33
C GLN A 162 -2.97 -20.88 4.59
N ALA A 163 -3.06 -19.54 4.71
CA ALA A 163 -4.10 -18.76 4.05
C ALA A 163 -3.86 -18.61 2.53
N THR A 164 -2.61 -18.66 2.08
CA THR A 164 -2.23 -18.48 0.67
C THR A 164 -1.93 -19.77 -0.08
N ARG A 165 -1.83 -20.92 0.62
CA ARG A 165 -1.51 -22.23 0.03
C ARG A 165 -2.39 -22.62 -1.17
N ASP A 166 -3.66 -22.23 -1.15
CA ASP A 166 -4.63 -22.59 -2.19
C ASP A 166 -4.63 -21.60 -3.38
N VAL A 167 -3.79 -20.56 -3.36
CA VAL A 167 -3.67 -19.59 -4.45
C VAL A 167 -2.62 -20.10 -5.45
N ASN A 168 -3.08 -20.84 -6.46
CA ASN A 168 -2.25 -21.25 -7.58
C ASN A 168 -2.39 -20.23 -8.71
N ILE A 169 -1.42 -19.32 -8.85
CA ILE A 169 -1.38 -18.35 -9.94
C ILE A 169 -0.65 -19.01 -11.12
N SER A 170 -1.32 -19.11 -12.26
CA SER A 170 -0.71 -19.64 -13.48
C SER A 170 0.25 -18.62 -14.11
N ALA A 171 1.27 -19.10 -14.83
CA ALA A 171 2.17 -18.21 -15.58
C ALA A 171 1.41 -17.34 -16.60
N ASP A 172 0.30 -17.85 -17.13
CA ASP A 172 -0.56 -17.15 -18.09
C ASP A 172 -1.29 -15.96 -17.44
N GLU A 173 -1.75 -16.10 -16.19
CA GLU A 173 -2.36 -15.00 -15.44
C GLU A 173 -1.34 -13.89 -15.13
N ILE A 174 -0.10 -14.26 -14.80
CA ILE A 174 0.98 -13.29 -14.58
C ILE A 174 1.29 -12.55 -15.89
N ALA A 175 1.40 -13.26 -17.01
CA ALA A 175 1.66 -12.66 -18.31
C ALA A 175 0.51 -11.74 -18.75
N ALA A 176 -0.75 -12.15 -18.54
CA ALA A 176 -1.93 -11.35 -18.88
C ALA A 176 -2.01 -10.06 -18.05
N GLU A 177 -1.77 -10.14 -16.73
CA GLU A 177 -1.78 -8.95 -15.86
C GLU A 177 -0.59 -8.03 -16.18
N TYR A 178 0.60 -8.59 -16.50
CA TYR A 178 1.74 -7.81 -16.95
C TYR A 178 1.44 -7.08 -18.26
N GLN A 179 0.86 -7.77 -19.25
CA GLN A 179 0.45 -7.14 -20.50
C GLN A 179 -0.60 -6.05 -20.25
N ARG A 180 -1.63 -6.33 -19.46
CA ARG A 180 -2.68 -5.35 -19.14
C ARG A 180 -2.10 -4.06 -18.53
N ARG A 181 -1.14 -4.16 -17.61
CA ARG A 181 -0.53 -2.98 -16.95
C ARG A 181 0.42 -2.22 -17.85
N ASN A 182 1.07 -2.89 -18.79
CA ASN A 182 2.14 -2.31 -19.62
C ASN A 182 1.72 -2.06 -21.07
N GLN A 183 0.49 -2.38 -21.45
CA GLN A 183 -0.01 -2.17 -22.81
C GLN A 183 -0.22 -0.67 -23.06
N LYS A 184 0.67 -0.09 -23.87
CA LYS A 184 0.51 1.26 -24.39
C LYS A 184 -0.20 1.20 -25.73
N VAL A 185 -1.31 1.93 -25.87
CA VAL A 185 -2.05 2.03 -27.14
C VAL A 185 -1.75 3.38 -27.79
N GLN A 186 -1.21 3.35 -29.00
CA GLN A 186 -1.04 4.54 -29.84
C GLN A 186 -2.09 4.52 -30.95
N VAL A 187 -2.99 5.52 -30.93
CA VAL A 187 -4.05 5.68 -31.94
C VAL A 187 -3.68 6.84 -32.85
N SER A 188 -3.71 6.61 -34.16
CA SER A 188 -3.64 7.66 -35.18
C SER A 188 -4.97 7.69 -35.92
N TYR A 189 -5.51 8.89 -36.17
CA TYR A 189 -6.77 9.08 -36.88
C TYR A 189 -6.59 10.08 -38.02
N VAL A 190 -7.39 9.91 -39.07
CA VAL A 190 -7.52 10.87 -40.17
C VAL A 190 -8.98 11.31 -40.22
N LEU A 191 -9.22 12.60 -40.09
CA LEU A 191 -10.55 13.18 -40.24
C LEU A 191 -10.80 13.51 -41.71
N VAL A 192 -11.81 12.91 -42.31
CA VAL A 192 -12.26 13.20 -43.67
C VAL A 192 -13.62 13.89 -43.58
N GLU A 193 -13.72 15.11 -44.11
CA GLU A 193 -14.99 15.83 -44.25
C GLU A 193 -15.58 15.58 -45.64
N PRO A 194 -16.62 14.73 -45.79
CA PRO A 194 -17.14 14.35 -47.11
C PRO A 194 -17.67 15.55 -47.92
N GLY A 195 -18.14 16.60 -47.24
CA GLY A 195 -18.65 17.82 -47.87
C GLY A 195 -17.61 18.60 -48.69
N LYS A 196 -16.31 18.47 -48.38
CA LYS A 196 -15.21 19.14 -49.12
C LYS A 196 -14.82 18.41 -50.41
N TYR A 197 -15.30 17.19 -50.62
CA TYR A 197 -14.96 16.34 -51.77
C TYR A 197 -16.16 16.09 -52.71
N LYS A 198 -17.29 16.78 -52.50
CA LYS A 198 -18.38 16.84 -53.48
C LYS A 198 -18.02 17.80 -54.62
N ASN A 199 -17.00 17.48 -55.40
CA ASN A 199 -16.85 18.10 -56.72
C ASN A 199 -17.49 17.17 -57.74
N GLU A 200 -18.70 17.53 -58.18
CA GLU A 200 -19.41 16.95 -59.34
C GLU A 200 -18.82 17.45 -60.66
N ASP A 201 -17.50 17.66 -60.73
CA ASP A 201 -16.87 17.98 -62.00
C ASP A 201 -16.82 16.68 -62.82
N MET A 202 -17.70 16.59 -63.82
CA MET A 202 -17.67 15.51 -64.81
C MET A 202 -16.28 15.47 -65.45
N TYR A 203 -15.50 14.45 -65.10
CA TYR A 203 -14.19 14.22 -65.70
C TYR A 203 -14.35 13.97 -67.20
N ASP A 204 -13.67 14.78 -68.01
CA ASP A 204 -13.52 14.54 -69.45
C ASP A 204 -12.48 13.44 -69.66
N GLU A 205 -12.85 12.37 -70.36
CA GLU A 205 -12.01 11.21 -70.64
C GLU A 205 -10.74 11.61 -71.43
N ALA A 206 -10.84 12.62 -72.29
CA ALA A 206 -9.69 13.15 -73.03
C ALA A 206 -8.69 13.87 -72.10
N GLY A 207 -9.19 14.63 -71.13
CA GLY A 207 -8.36 15.29 -70.11
C GLY A 207 -7.69 14.31 -69.16
N ALA A 208 -8.40 13.26 -68.74
CA ALA A 208 -7.85 12.20 -67.89
C ALA A 208 -6.71 11.44 -68.61
N ARG A 209 -6.89 11.13 -69.89
CA ARG A 209 -5.88 10.45 -70.70
C ARG A 209 -4.62 11.29 -70.91
N ALA A 210 -4.77 12.58 -71.22
CA ALA A 210 -3.65 13.49 -71.35
C ALA A 210 -2.85 13.62 -70.05
N HIS A 211 -3.54 13.65 -68.90
CA HIS A 211 -2.90 13.73 -67.59
C HIS A 211 -2.13 12.43 -67.22
N TYR A 212 -2.68 11.27 -67.59
CA TYR A 212 -2.02 9.96 -67.41
C TYR A 212 -0.75 9.85 -68.26
N GLU A 213 -0.83 10.20 -69.55
CA GLU A 213 0.30 10.14 -70.48
C GLU A 213 1.41 11.14 -70.11
N ALA A 214 1.06 12.28 -69.50
CA ALA A 214 2.02 13.28 -69.03
C ALA A 214 2.73 12.92 -67.72
N ASN A 215 2.12 12.07 -66.86
CA ASN A 215 2.69 11.72 -65.56
C ASN A 215 2.79 10.19 -65.30
N PRO A 216 3.38 9.37 -66.20
CA PRO A 216 3.46 7.92 -65.99
C PRO A 216 4.05 7.45 -64.65
N PRO A 217 5.08 8.12 -64.06
CA PRO A 217 5.65 7.70 -62.78
C PRO A 217 4.66 7.77 -61.60
N ALA A 218 3.69 8.69 -61.64
CA ALA A 218 2.72 8.88 -60.56
C ALA A 218 1.62 7.79 -60.52
N PHE A 219 1.49 7.01 -61.60
CA PHE A 219 0.50 5.93 -61.75
C PHE A 219 1.14 4.54 -61.76
N MET A 220 2.41 4.44 -61.38
CA MET A 220 3.03 3.15 -61.12
C MET A 220 2.42 2.55 -59.86
N ILE A 221 2.00 1.29 -59.93
CA ILE A 221 1.43 0.57 -58.78
C ILE A 221 2.58 0.30 -57.80
N PRO A 222 2.60 0.90 -56.60
CA PRO A 222 3.62 0.64 -55.61
C PRO A 222 3.43 -0.76 -55.01
N ALA A 223 4.41 -1.21 -54.22
CA ALA A 223 4.33 -2.49 -53.51
C ALA A 223 3.03 -2.58 -52.68
N ALA A 224 2.27 -3.66 -52.87
CA ALA A 224 1.06 -3.94 -52.12
C ALA A 224 1.39 -4.54 -50.75
N ILE A 225 0.59 -4.19 -49.74
CA ILE A 225 0.64 -4.78 -48.40
C ILE A 225 -0.71 -5.44 -48.07
N ASN A 226 -0.69 -6.53 -47.30
CA ASN A 226 -1.90 -7.13 -46.75
C ASN A 226 -2.29 -6.37 -45.48
N VAL A 227 -3.53 -5.86 -45.43
CA VAL A 227 -4.05 -5.10 -44.28
C VAL A 227 -5.30 -5.79 -43.75
N GLU A 228 -5.32 -6.05 -42.44
CA GLU A 228 -6.53 -6.38 -41.69
C GLU A 228 -7.12 -5.09 -41.12
N TYR A 229 -8.43 -4.92 -41.25
CA TYR A 229 -9.13 -3.75 -40.74
C TYR A 229 -10.46 -4.15 -40.12
N VAL A 230 -10.91 -3.36 -39.14
CA VAL A 230 -12.23 -3.45 -38.54
C VAL A 230 -13.03 -2.24 -38.99
N LEU A 231 -14.17 -2.49 -39.66
CA LEU A 231 -15.09 -1.43 -40.02
C LEU A 231 -16.02 -1.15 -38.85
N LEU A 232 -15.95 0.07 -38.32
CA LEU A 232 -16.92 0.58 -37.34
C LEU A 232 -17.99 1.37 -38.11
N PRO A 233 -19.26 0.91 -38.13
CA PRO A 233 -20.31 1.64 -38.82
C PRO A 233 -20.54 3.00 -38.15
N PHE A 234 -20.46 4.08 -38.93
CA PHE A 234 -20.78 5.42 -38.45
C PHE A 234 -22.31 5.59 -38.43
N PRO A 235 -22.93 6.00 -37.31
CA PRO A 235 -24.38 6.15 -37.24
C PRO A 235 -24.85 7.30 -38.16
N GLU A 236 -25.94 7.07 -38.89
CA GLU A 236 -26.56 8.04 -39.82
C GLU A 236 -27.17 9.26 -39.11
N LYS A 237 -27.30 9.20 -37.79
CA LYS A 237 -27.75 10.30 -36.94
C LYS A 237 -26.60 10.69 -36.02
N GLU A 238 -26.39 12.00 -35.84
CA GLU A 238 -25.54 12.49 -34.76
C GLU A 238 -25.99 11.80 -33.47
N PRO A 239 -25.09 11.12 -32.76
CA PRO A 239 -25.43 10.55 -31.47
C PRO A 239 -25.83 11.70 -30.56
N GLU A 240 -27.09 11.71 -30.10
CA GLU A 240 -27.50 12.52 -28.96
C GLU A 240 -26.64 12.06 -27.78
N GLU A 241 -25.59 12.84 -27.52
CA GLU A 241 -24.61 12.67 -26.45
C GLU A 241 -23.81 11.36 -26.52
N LEU A 242 -22.59 11.44 -27.07
CA LEU A 242 -21.57 10.41 -26.89
C LEU A 242 -21.06 10.47 -25.45
N ASP A 243 -21.78 9.85 -24.52
CA ASP A 243 -21.37 9.69 -23.12
C ASP A 243 -20.28 8.60 -22.99
N MET A 244 -19.26 8.66 -23.86
CA MET A 244 -18.02 7.92 -23.63
C MET A 244 -17.20 8.71 -22.63
N LYS A 245 -17.40 8.40 -21.34
CA LYS A 245 -16.33 8.56 -20.36
C LYS A 245 -15.19 7.61 -20.76
N LEU A 246 -14.36 8.06 -21.69
CA LEU A 246 -13.00 7.56 -21.80
C LEU A 246 -12.32 8.05 -20.52
N SER A 247 -12.36 7.24 -19.46
CA SER A 247 -11.46 7.40 -18.33
C SER A 247 -10.06 7.09 -18.86
N LEU A 248 -9.45 8.08 -19.52
CA LEU A 248 -8.01 8.22 -19.49
C LEU A 248 -7.71 8.51 -18.04
N ASP A 249 -7.51 7.45 -17.27
CA ASP A 249 -6.81 7.51 -16.00
C ASP A 249 -5.39 7.97 -16.35
N ASN A 250 -5.25 9.28 -16.56
CA ASN A 250 -3.97 9.96 -16.48
C ASN A 250 -3.60 9.96 -15.00
N GLU A 251 -3.27 8.78 -14.46
CA GLU A 251 -2.36 8.74 -13.34
C GLU A 251 -1.07 9.40 -13.84
N PRO A 252 -0.59 10.47 -13.19
CA PRO A 252 0.76 10.94 -13.46
C PRO A 252 1.67 9.73 -13.26
N ALA A 253 2.57 9.49 -14.22
CA ALA A 253 3.62 8.51 -14.04
C ALA A 253 4.31 8.83 -12.71
N ASP A 254 4.11 7.98 -11.70
CA ASP A 254 4.99 7.97 -10.55
C ASP A 254 6.39 7.83 -11.13
N ASP A 255 7.25 8.79 -10.81
CA ASP A 255 8.67 8.76 -11.10
C ASP A 255 9.24 7.48 -10.47
N ILE A 256 9.26 6.40 -11.25
CA ILE A 256 10.05 5.22 -10.94
C ILE A 256 11.49 5.67 -11.18
N ASP A 257 12.16 6.06 -10.09
CA ASP A 257 13.61 6.13 -10.03
C ASP A 257 14.18 4.82 -10.59
N ASP A 258 14.67 4.89 -11.83
CA ASP A 258 15.43 3.83 -12.47
C ASP A 258 16.80 3.75 -11.79
N PRO A 259 17.10 2.70 -11.00
CA PRO A 259 18.41 2.57 -10.37
C PRO A 259 19.50 2.11 -11.36
N LEU A 260 19.20 1.95 -12.64
CA LEU A 260 20.13 1.43 -13.65
C LEU A 260 20.49 2.44 -14.75
N ALA A 261 20.08 3.71 -14.62
CA ALA A 261 20.59 4.78 -15.47
C ALA A 261 21.90 5.36 -14.93
N GLY A 262 22.98 4.57 -15.00
CA GLY A 262 24.32 4.99 -14.62
C GLY A 262 25.40 4.21 -15.38
N GLU A 263 26.27 4.97 -16.06
CA GLU A 263 27.49 4.56 -16.76
C GLU A 263 27.29 3.77 -18.06
N GLY A 264 27.28 4.53 -19.16
CA GLY A 264 27.70 4.00 -20.45
C GLY A 264 29.18 3.68 -20.43
N ASP A 265 29.54 2.58 -21.09
CA ASP A 265 30.87 2.38 -21.62
C ASP A 265 30.76 2.03 -23.10
N ASP A 266 31.29 2.96 -23.88
CA ASP A 266 31.55 2.89 -25.30
C ASP A 266 32.58 1.79 -25.57
N ASP A 267 32.16 0.55 -25.88
CA ASP A 267 33.15 -0.45 -26.36
C ASP A 267 32.59 -1.58 -27.25
N PHE A 268 31.60 -1.28 -28.09
CA PHE A 268 31.14 -2.21 -29.14
C PHE A 268 31.17 -1.58 -30.54
N ALA A 269 32.33 -1.07 -30.92
CA ALA A 269 32.61 -0.68 -32.31
C ALA A 269 34.02 -1.09 -32.76
N ALA A 270 34.38 -2.38 -32.64
CA ALA A 270 35.50 -2.96 -33.38
C ALA A 270 35.52 -4.50 -33.31
N GLN A 271 34.63 -5.17 -34.07
CA GLN A 271 34.89 -6.53 -34.56
C GLN A 271 33.83 -6.96 -35.59
N GLN A 272 33.85 -6.31 -36.75
CA GLN A 272 33.33 -6.89 -37.99
C GLN A 272 34.27 -6.51 -39.14
N ALA A 273 35.43 -7.17 -39.14
CA ALA A 273 36.25 -7.40 -40.32
C ALA A 273 37.07 -8.65 -40.05
N VAL A 274 37.17 -9.53 -41.06
CA VAL A 274 37.83 -10.84 -41.08
C VAL A 274 36.92 -12.03 -40.73
N ARG A 275 36.04 -12.40 -41.67
CA ARG A 275 36.13 -13.66 -42.42
C ARG A 275 34.99 -13.78 -43.46
N ASP A 276 35.43 -14.14 -44.66
CA ASP A 276 34.75 -14.62 -45.87
C ASP A 276 33.84 -13.64 -46.65
#